data_AF-A0A8T3KQR2-F1
#
_entry.id   AF-A0A8T3KQR2-F1
#
_cell.length_a   1.000
_cell.length_b   1.000
_cell.length_c   1.000
_cell.angle_alpha   90.00
_cell.angle_beta   90.00
_cell.angle_gamma   90.00
#
_symmetry.space_group_name_H-M   'P 1'
#
loop_
_entity.id
_entity.type
_entity.pdbx_description
1 polymer ?
#
loop_
_entity_poly.entity_id
_entity_poly.type
_entity_poly.pdbx_seq_one_letter_code
_entity_poly.pdbx_strand_id
1 'polypeptide(L)' 'MKGSGVRKTTARSCYGHLGGKLGNRLFERLIELGWFELEEGKSTVYKVTEKGYEELAKLGVNLE' A
#
# COMPACT_ATOMS: atom_id res chain seq x y z
N MET A 1 -23.68 -22.49 -7.30
CA MET A 1 -22.59 -21.69 -6.71
C MET A 1 -21.58 -21.32 -7.80
N LYS A 2 -21.39 -20.03 -8.11
CA LYS A 2 -20.33 -19.61 -9.04
C LYS A 2 -19.01 -19.61 -8.27
N GLY A 3 -18.07 -20.44 -8.69
CA GLY A 3 -16.73 -20.51 -8.12
C GLY A 3 -16.11 -19.13 -8.08
N SER A 4 -15.57 -18.77 -6.92
CA SER A 4 -14.74 -17.61 -6.65
C SER A 4 -13.45 -17.70 -7.46
N GLY A 5 -13.57 -17.51 -8.78
CA GLY A 5 -12.42 -17.34 -9.66
C GLY A 5 -11.68 -16.09 -9.22
N VAL A 6 -10.47 -16.27 -8.67
CA VAL A 6 -9.59 -15.16 -8.32
C VAL A 6 -9.36 -14.34 -9.59
N ARG A 7 -9.96 -13.15 -9.66
CA ARG A 7 -9.64 -12.20 -10.73
C ARG A 7 -8.19 -11.80 -10.57
N LYS A 8 -7.33 -12.25 -11.49
CA LYS A 8 -5.92 -11.82 -11.53
C LYS A 8 -5.88 -10.30 -11.66
N THR A 9 -5.52 -9.62 -10.58
CA THR A 9 -5.26 -8.17 -10.61
C THR A 9 -3.85 -8.00 -11.12
N THR A 10 -3.68 -7.19 -12.17
CA THR A 10 -2.36 -6.95 -12.78
C THR A 10 -1.57 -5.96 -11.94
N ALA A 11 -0.26 -6.19 -11.85
CA ALA A 11 0.73 -5.28 -11.30
C ALA A 11 1.85 -5.08 -12.33
N ARG A 12 2.49 -3.91 -12.33
CA ARG A 12 3.73 -3.68 -13.09
C ARG A 12 4.83 -3.34 -12.11
N SER A 13 5.96 -4.03 -12.21
CA SER A 13 7.19 -3.62 -11.55
C SER A 13 8.02 -2.79 -12.53
N CYS A 14 8.25 -1.52 -12.23
CA CYS A 14 9.19 -0.68 -12.98
C CYS A 14 10.29 -0.25 -12.01
N TYR A 15 11.53 -0.68 -12.22
CA TYR A 15 12.66 -0.37 -11.33
C TYR A 15 12.41 -0.71 -9.84
N GLY A 16 11.68 -1.80 -9.56
CA GLY A 16 11.32 -2.20 -8.19
C GLY A 16 10.06 -1.51 -7.62
N HIS A 17 9.46 -0.56 -8.34
CA HIS A 17 8.20 0.07 -7.92
C HIS A 17 6.98 -0.77 -8.30
N LEU A 18 6.12 -1.07 -7.31
CA LEU A 18 4.84 -1.73 -7.51
C LEU A 18 3.76 -0.72 -7.95
N GLY A 19 3.53 -0.63 -9.26
CA GLY A 19 2.54 0.28 -9.85
C GLY A 19 1.31 -0.41 -10.42
N GLY A 20 0.41 0.40 -10.98
CA GLY A 20 -0.83 -0.05 -11.64
C GLY A 20 -1.97 -0.31 -10.66
N LYS A 21 -3.02 -1.01 -11.14
CA LYS A 21 -4.27 -1.18 -10.39
C LYS A 21 -4.07 -1.87 -9.04
N LEU A 22 -3.14 -2.82 -8.95
CA LEU A 22 -2.81 -3.46 -7.68
C LEU A 22 -2.14 -2.49 -6.70
N GLY A 23 -1.11 -1.77 -7.15
CA GLY A 23 -0.38 -0.79 -6.33
C GLY A 23 -1.32 0.27 -5.76
N ASN A 24 -2.19 0.84 -6.60
CA ASN A 24 -3.16 1.85 -6.16
C ASN A 24 -4.12 1.29 -5.09
N ARG A 25 -4.69 0.10 -5.31
CA ARG A 25 -5.63 -0.51 -4.35
C ARG A 25 -4.97 -0.88 -3.04
N LEU A 26 -3.72 -1.34 -3.09
CA LEU A 26 -2.96 -1.62 -1.89
C LEU A 26 -2.74 -0.30 -1.12
N PHE A 27 -2.28 0.74 -1.81
CA PHE A 27 -2.00 2.03 -1.19
C PHE A 27 -3.23 2.69 -0.57
N GLU A 28 -4.37 2.72 -1.30
CA GLU A 28 -5.66 3.18 -0.78
C GLU A 28 -6.01 2.46 0.53
N ARG A 29 -5.84 1.13 0.57
CA ARG A 29 -6.13 0.35 1.77
C ARG A 29 -5.18 0.66 2.93
N LEU A 30 -3.90 0.91 2.66
CA LEU A 30 -2.94 1.26 3.70
C LEU A 30 -3.24 2.64 4.30
N ILE A 31 -3.74 3.59 3.51
CA ILE A 31 -4.26 4.88 4.00
C ILE A 31 -5.51 4.66 4.87
N GLU A 32 -6.50 3.88 4.39
CA GLU A 32 -7.72 3.58 5.17
C GLU A 32 -7.43 2.89 6.51
N LEU A 33 -6.38 2.07 6.57
CA LEU A 33 -5.92 1.42 7.79
C LEU A 33 -5.19 2.38 8.74
N GLY A 34 -4.88 3.61 8.29
CA GLY A 34 -4.14 4.62 9.02
C GLY A 34 -2.64 4.33 9.12
N TRP A 35 -2.08 3.57 8.17
CA TRP A 35 -0.63 3.26 8.14
C TRP A 35 0.16 4.37 7.45
N PHE A 36 -0.50 5.10 6.54
CA PHE A 36 0.06 6.26 5.86
C PHE A 36 -0.89 7.44 6.01
N GLU A 37 -0.32 8.64 6.10
CA GLU A 37 -1.07 9.90 6.11
C GLU A 37 -0.44 10.89 5.13
N LEU A 38 -1.28 11.73 4.51
CA LEU A 38 -0.82 12.78 3.63
C LEU A 38 -0.12 13.85 4.47
N GLU A 39 1.10 14.22 4.07
CA GLU A 39 1.81 15.30 4.75
C GLU A 39 1.09 16.63 4.55
N GLU A 40 0.91 17.38 5.64
CA GLU A 40 0.21 18.67 5.61
C GLU A 40 0.82 19.62 4.57
N GLY A 41 -0.04 20.21 3.73
CA GLY A 41 0.37 21.11 2.66
C GLY A 41 1.01 20.41 1.44
N LYS A 42 1.02 19.08 1.37
CA LYS A 42 1.45 18.29 0.21
C LYS A 42 0.27 17.55 -0.40
N SER A 43 0.36 17.23 -1.70
CA SER A 43 -0.67 16.48 -2.43
C SER A 43 -0.24 15.06 -2.80
N THR A 44 1.07 14.76 -2.71
CA THR A 44 1.66 13.50 -3.18
C THR A 44 2.71 12.93 -2.23
N VAL A 45 2.95 13.59 -1.09
CA VAL A 45 3.95 13.15 -0.10
C VAL A 45 3.20 12.57 1.09
N TYR A 46 3.48 11.30 1.40
CA TYR A 46 2.86 10.59 2.50
C TYR A 46 3.92 10.18 3.52
N LYS A 47 3.55 10.25 4.79
CA LYS A 47 4.37 9.77 5.91
C LYS A 47 3.82 8.44 6.40
N VAL A 48 4.71 7.58 6.88
CA VAL A 48 4.33 6.38 7.63
C VAL A 48 3.98 6.83 9.04
N THR A 49 2.80 6.48 9.53
CA THR A 49 2.38 6.79 10.90
C THR A 49 3.06 5.83 11.89
N GLU A 50 3.02 6.12 13.19
CA GLU A 50 3.52 5.19 14.22
C GLU A 50 2.91 3.79 14.08
N LYS A 51 1.58 3.72 13.91
CA LYS A 51 0.84 2.49 13.61
C LYS A 51 1.34 1.82 12.33
N GLY A 52 1.63 2.61 11.29
CA GLY A 52 2.18 2.11 10.04
C GLY A 52 3.51 1.40 10.22
N TYR A 53 4.43 1.98 11.00
CA TYR A 53 5.72 1.35 11.30
C TYR A 53 5.54 0.01 12.02
N GLU A 54 4.70 -0.05 13.06
CA GLU A 54 4.44 -1.28 13.81
C GLU A 54 3.89 -2.39 12.92
N GLU A 55 2.91 -2.08 12.07
CA GLU A 55 2.25 -3.08 11.24
C GLU A 55 3.10 -3.51 10.04
N LEU A 56 3.86 -2.58 9.43
CA LEU A 56 4.81 -2.91 8.37
C LEU A 56 5.92 -3.83 8.88
N ALA A 57 6.42 -3.59 10.10
CA ALA A 57 7.38 -4.48 10.75
C ALA A 57 6.80 -5.90 10.93
N LYS A 58 5.53 -6.03 11.31
CA LYS A 58 4.84 -7.35 11.42
C LYS A 58 4.74 -8.08 10.08
N LEU A 59 4.68 -7.34 8.97
CA LEU A 59 4.74 -7.91 7.61
C LEU A 59 6.16 -8.21 7.14
N GLY A 60 7.19 -7.90 7.93
CA GLY A 60 8.60 -8.07 7.58
C GLY A 60 9.13 -6.98 6.64
N VAL A 61 8.43 -5.84 6.51
CA VAL A 61 8.92 -4.68 5.77
C VAL A 61 9.76 -3.82 6.70
N ASN A 62 11.08 -3.86 6.52
CA ASN A 62 12.01 -3.02 7.27
C ASN A 62 12.12 -1.62 6.60
N LEU A 63 11.94 -0.56 7.39
CA LEU A 63 12.02 0.83 6.96
C LEU A 63 13.28 1.55 7.49
N GLU A 64 14.17 0.83 8.18
CA GLU A 64 15.48 1.27 8.67
C GLU A 64 16.64 0.61 7.91
#